data_AF-A0A815NS12-F1
#
_entry.id   AF-A0A815NS12-F1
#
_cell.length_a   1.000
_cell.length_b   1.000
_cell.length_c   1.000
_cell.angle_alpha   90.00
_cell.angle_beta   90.00
_cell.angle_gamma   90.00
#
_symmetry.space_group_name_H-M   'P 1'
#
loop_
_entity.id
_entity.type
_entity.pdbx_description
1 polymer ?
#
loop_
_entity_poly.entity_id
_entity_poly.type
_entity_poly.pdbx_seq_one_letter_code
_entity_poly.pdbx_strand_id
1 'polypeptide(L)'
;MKLFLVILSFSTFKHAVYSYIPSDNLSDIKQILHIQDTYIELAWKYLLYKYNHEQAVKCFSDLIRCTFVIHDAIVKAQDIQWFTNAIDSITQQIEQTLILDE
;
A
#
# COMPACT_ATOMS: atom_id res chain seq x y z
N MET A 1 -8.53 -16.23 -3.03
CA MET A 1 -7.96 -15.66 -1.78
C MET A 1 -6.45 -15.53 -1.81
N LYS A 2 -5.66 -16.59 -2.08
CA LYS A 2 -4.18 -16.51 -2.06
C LYS A 2 -3.58 -15.50 -3.08
N LEU A 3 -4.13 -15.44 -4.28
CA LEU A 3 -3.65 -14.55 -5.35
C LEU A 3 -3.96 -13.05 -5.07
N PHE A 4 -5.06 -12.79 -4.36
CA PHE A 4 -5.46 -11.45 -3.92
C PHE A 4 -4.51 -10.88 -2.87
N LEU A 5 -4.09 -11.72 -1.91
CA LEU A 5 -3.08 -11.34 -0.93
C LEU A 5 -1.73 -11.03 -1.59
N VAL A 6 -1.33 -11.80 -2.62
CA VAL A 6 -0.09 -11.55 -3.37
C VAL A 6 -0.16 -10.21 -4.11
N ILE A 7 -1.25 -9.94 -4.84
CA ILE A 7 -1.41 -8.65 -5.55
C ILE A 7 -1.43 -7.49 -4.56
N LEU A 8 -2.12 -7.60 -3.42
CA LEU A 8 -2.12 -6.57 -2.37
C LEU A 8 -0.74 -6.40 -1.70
N SER A 9 0.00 -7.49 -1.51
CA SER A 9 1.35 -7.44 -0.93
C SER A 9 2.35 -6.73 -1.84
N PHE A 10 2.13 -6.77 -3.16
CA PHE A 10 3.05 -6.22 -4.18
C PHE A 10 2.58 -4.89 -4.80
N SER A 11 1.29 -4.53 -4.75
CA SER A 11 0.74 -3.43 -5.56
C SER A 11 1.14 -2.02 -5.10
N THR A 12 1.37 -1.73 -3.82
CA THR A 12 1.62 -0.32 -3.44
C THR A 12 2.20 -0.10 -2.05
N PHE A 13 2.49 -1.16 -1.29
CA PHE A 13 2.70 -0.99 0.16
C PHE A 13 4.06 -0.38 0.53
N LYS A 14 5.10 -0.55 -0.29
CA LYS A 14 6.45 -0.05 0.03
C LYS A 14 6.84 1.25 -0.65
N HIS A 15 6.15 1.69 -1.70
CA HIS A 15 6.57 2.86 -2.50
C HIS A 15 5.63 4.06 -2.42
N ALA A 16 4.31 3.86 -2.23
CA ALA A 16 3.43 4.98 -1.92
C ALA A 16 3.62 5.49 -0.47
N VAL A 17 4.14 4.63 0.41
CA VAL A 17 4.38 4.91 1.84
C VAL A 17 5.78 5.44 2.10
N TYR A 18 6.79 5.03 1.32
CA TYR A 18 8.12 5.64 1.38
C TYR A 18 8.16 6.89 0.52
N SER A 19 7.64 7.97 1.09
CA SER A 19 7.85 9.36 0.65
C SER A 19 9.31 9.79 0.83
N TYR A 20 10.28 9.00 0.36
CA TYR A 20 11.68 9.42 0.16
C TYR A 20 12.43 8.31 -0.58
N ILE A 21 12.32 8.26 -1.90
CA ILE A 21 13.23 7.46 -2.73
C ILE A 21 14.17 8.47 -3.40
N PRO A 22 15.47 8.49 -3.07
CA PRO A 22 16.41 9.32 -3.81
C PRO A 22 16.36 8.93 -5.29
N SER A 23 16.47 9.92 -6.17
CA SER A 23 16.23 9.84 -7.62
C SER A 23 17.05 8.78 -8.38
N ASP A 24 18.01 8.11 -7.73
CA ASP A 24 18.90 7.12 -8.33
C ASP A 24 18.24 5.74 -8.57
N ASN A 25 17.08 5.44 -7.97
CA ASN A 25 16.44 4.11 -8.05
C ASN A 25 15.25 4.00 -9.04
N LEU A 26 15.17 4.87 -10.05
CA LEU A 26 14.11 4.83 -11.08
C LEU A 26 14.04 3.50 -11.85
N SER A 27 15.16 2.77 -11.96
CA SER A 27 15.21 1.43 -12.57
C SER A 27 14.39 0.41 -11.78
N ASP A 28 14.40 0.49 -10.45
CA ASP A 28 13.67 -0.42 -9.58
C ASP A 28 12.17 -0.17 -9.66
N ILE A 29 11.76 1.10 -9.78
CA ILE A 29 10.35 1.49 -9.99
C ILE A 29 9.81 0.87 -11.28
N LYS A 30 10.58 0.96 -12.37
CA LYS A 30 10.18 0.40 -13.66
C LYS A 30 10.01 -1.12 -13.59
N GLN A 31 10.89 -1.82 -12.88
CA GLN A 31 10.78 -3.27 -12.69
C GLN A 31 9.56 -3.63 -11.82
N ILE A 32 9.31 -2.87 -10.76
CA ILE A 32 8.14 -3.07 -9.90
C ILE A 32 6.85 -2.88 -10.70
N LEU A 33 6.74 -1.80 -11.48
CA LEU A 33 5.59 -1.55 -12.35
C LEU A 33 5.40 -2.66 -13.37
N HIS A 34 6.47 -3.12 -14.02
CA HIS A 34 6.41 -4.23 -14.97
C HIS A 34 5.91 -5.54 -14.32
N ILE A 35 6.37 -5.83 -13.10
CA ILE A 35 5.89 -6.99 -12.34
C ILE A 35 4.40 -6.84 -12.03
N GLN A 36 3.97 -5.65 -11.59
CA GLN A 36 2.56 -5.37 -11.30
C GLN A 36 1.67 -5.55 -12.53
N ASP A 37 2.07 -4.99 -13.68
CA ASP A 37 1.36 -5.13 -14.95
C ASP A 37 1.21 -6.60 -15.35
N THR A 38 2.28 -7.38 -15.21
CA THR A 38 2.27 -8.82 -15.50
C THR A 38 1.24 -9.56 -14.64
N TYR A 39 1.16 -9.24 -13.35
CA TYR A 39 0.17 -9.87 -12.45
C TYR A 39 -1.26 -9.42 -12.72
N ILE A 40 -1.46 -8.15 -13.08
CA ILE A 40 -2.77 -7.62 -13.47
C ILE A 40 -3.26 -8.33 -14.73
N GLU A 41 -2.39 -8.49 -15.72
CA GLU A 41 -2.72 -9.19 -16.97
C GLU A 41 -3.04 -10.67 -16.71
N LEU A 42 -2.27 -11.33 -15.84
CA LEU A 42 -2.53 -12.72 -15.46
C LEU A 42 -3.87 -12.87 -14.73
N ALA A 43 -4.18 -11.95 -13.81
CA ALA A 43 -5.46 -11.92 -13.11
C ALA A 43 -6.63 -11.72 -14.08
N TRP A 44 -6.49 -10.81 -15.05
CA TRP A 44 -7.48 -10.59 -16.09
C TRP A 44 -7.71 -11.82 -16.96
N LYS A 45 -6.64 -12.45 -17.46
CA LYS A 45 -6.73 -13.69 -18.26
C LYS A 45 -7.38 -14.82 -17.47
N TYR A 46 -7.05 -14.95 -16.19
CA TYR A 46 -7.69 -15.95 -15.32
C TYR A 46 -9.19 -15.69 -15.13
N LEU A 47 -9.60 -14.44 -14.94
CA LEU A 47 -11.01 -14.09 -14.82
C LEU A 47 -11.77 -14.38 -16.12
N LEU A 48 -11.21 -14.05 -17.27
CA LEU A 48 -11.79 -14.39 -18.58
C LEU A 48 -11.86 -15.90 -18.84
N TYR A 49 -10.88 -16.67 -18.36
CA TYR A 49 -10.90 -18.13 -18.47
C TYR A 49 -11.99 -18.75 -17.59
N LYS A 50 -12.21 -18.20 -16.40
CA LYS A 50 -13.09 -18.79 -15.38
C LYS A 50 -14.54 -18.31 -15.47
N TYR A 51 -14.77 -17.10 -15.94
CA TYR A 51 -16.08 -16.44 -15.94
C TYR A 51 -16.48 -15.99 -17.35
N ASN A 52 -17.77 -15.75 -17.57
CA ASN A 52 -18.19 -15.05 -18.78
C ASN A 52 -17.70 -13.59 -18.74
N HIS A 53 -17.65 -12.94 -19.90
CA HIS A 53 -17.06 -11.60 -20.03
C HIS A 53 -17.66 -10.58 -19.04
N GLU A 54 -18.97 -10.58 -18.88
CA GLU A 54 -19.67 -9.67 -17.96
C GLU A 54 -19.29 -9.89 -16.49
N GLN A 55 -19.26 -11.14 -16.03
CA GLN A 55 -18.84 -11.48 -14.67
C GLN A 55 -17.35 -11.21 -14.45
N ALA A 56 -16.51 -11.43 -15.46
CA ALA A 56 -15.09 -11.12 -15.39
C ALA A 56 -14.86 -9.62 -15.21
N VAL A 57 -15.55 -8.78 -15.99
CA VAL A 57 -15.51 -7.31 -15.86
C VAL A 57 -15.97 -6.89 -14.48
N LYS A 58 -17.12 -7.40 -14.01
CA LYS A 58 -17.66 -7.05 -12.69
C LYS A 58 -16.69 -7.42 -11.57
N CYS A 59 -16.15 -8.65 -11.59
CA CYS A 59 -15.21 -9.11 -10.59
C CYS A 59 -13.91 -8.28 -10.61
N PHE A 60 -13.41 -7.95 -11.80
CA PHE A 60 -12.23 -7.11 -11.94
C PHE A 60 -12.46 -5.67 -11.43
N SER A 61 -13.60 -5.07 -11.73
CA SER A 61 -13.98 -3.76 -11.19
C SER A 61 -14.13 -3.76 -9.67
N ASP A 62 -14.72 -4.81 -9.09
CA ASP A 62 -14.84 -4.96 -7.65
C ASP A 62 -13.45 -5.10 -6.99
N LEU A 63 -12.52 -5.83 -7.62
CA LEU A 63 -11.13 -5.95 -7.16
C LEU A 63 -10.41 -4.59 -7.13
N ILE A 64 -10.56 -3.79 -8.19
CA ILE A 64 -10.00 -2.43 -8.25
C ILE A 64 -10.59 -1.58 -7.13
N ARG A 65 -11.91 -1.60 -6.94
CA ARG A 65 -12.59 -0.84 -5.89
C ARG A 65 -12.08 -1.22 -4.49
N CYS A 66 -11.97 -2.52 -4.20
CA CYS A 66 -11.42 -2.99 -2.93
C CYS A 66 -9.99 -2.49 -2.71
N THR A 67 -9.17 -2.47 -3.77
CA THR A 67 -7.78 -1.98 -3.69
C THR A 67 -7.74 -0.50 -3.31
N PHE A 68 -8.58 0.34 -3.91
CA PHE A 68 -8.69 1.76 -3.54
C PHE A 68 -9.15 1.98 -2.11
N VAL A 69 -10.14 1.20 -1.64
CA VAL A 69 -10.62 1.29 -0.24
C VAL A 69 -9.52 0.92 0.75
N ILE A 70 -8.76 -0.14 0.46
CA ILE A 70 -7.63 -0.56 1.30
C ILE A 70 -6.55 0.53 1.31
N HIS A 71 -6.25 1.11 0.14
CA HIS A 71 -5.28 2.20 0.04
C HIS A 71 -5.69 3.40 0.89
N ASP A 72 -6.94 3.87 0.77
CA ASP A 72 -7.48 4.98 1.58
C ASP A 72 -7.43 4.69 3.09
N ALA A 73 -7.80 3.47 3.49
CA ALA A 73 -7.75 3.05 4.89
C ALA A 73 -6.32 3.05 5.45
N ILE A 74 -5.34 2.62 4.65
CA ILE A 74 -3.93 2.61 5.05
C ILE A 74 -3.38 4.03 5.16
N VAL A 75 -3.66 4.90 4.19
CA VAL A 75 -3.24 6.31 4.23
C VAL A 75 -3.74 6.98 5.50
N LYS A 76 -5.02 6.82 5.82
CA LYS A 76 -5.60 7.33 7.07
C LYS A 76 -4.96 6.72 8.31
N ALA A 77 -4.67 5.42 8.31
CA ALA A 77 -4.01 4.76 9.43
C ALA A 77 -2.59 5.29 9.65
N GLN A 78 -1.88 5.64 8.58
CA GLN A 78 -0.53 6.22 8.66
C GLN A 78 -0.55 7.65 9.18
N ASP A 79 -1.51 8.46 8.75
CA ASP A 79 -1.70 9.80 9.31
C ASP A 79 -1.90 9.72 10.83
N ILE A 80 -2.78 8.82 11.29
CA ILE A 80 -3.01 8.59 12.72
C ILE A 80 -1.74 8.12 13.43
N GLN A 81 -1.00 7.17 12.83
CA GLN A 81 0.24 6.66 13.42
C GLN A 81 1.30 7.75 13.54
N TRP A 82 1.42 8.64 12.55
CA TRP A 82 2.32 9.79 12.63
C TRP A 82 1.94 10.72 13.80
N PHE A 83 0.65 11.01 13.97
CA PHE A 83 0.18 11.81 15.11
C PHE A 83 0.52 11.16 16.46
N THR A 84 0.30 9.84 16.59
CA THR A 84 0.66 9.11 17.82
C THR A 84 2.16 9.18 18.10
N ASN A 85 3.00 8.92 17.09
CA ASN A 85 4.45 8.99 17.24
C ASN A 85 4.93 10.39 17.63
N ALA A 86 4.28 11.45 17.11
CA ALA A 86 4.60 12.82 17.47
C ALA A 86 4.24 13.13 18.93
N ILE A 87 3.09 12.66 19.42
CA ILE A 87 2.67 12.81 20.82
C ILE A 87 3.62 12.06 21.76
N ASP A 88 4.00 10.83 21.41
CA ASP A 88 4.94 10.02 22.20
C ASP A 88 6.31 10.70 22.27
N SER A 89 6.80 11.26 21.14
CA SER A 89 8.05 12.01 21.12
C SER A 89 8.02 13.26 21.99
N ILE A 90 6.90 13.99 22.03
CA ILE A 90 6.76 15.18 22.87
C ILE A 90 6.70 14.77 24.34
N THR A 91 5.96 13.72 24.67
CA THR A 91 5.85 13.19 26.03
C THR A 91 7.22 12.77 26.56
N GLN A 92 7.99 12.04 25.75
CA GLN A 92 9.35 11.63 26.09
C GLN A 92 10.30 12.82 26.29
N GLN A 93 10.19 13.89 25.50
CA GLN A 93 10.98 15.12 25.69
C GLN A 93 10.63 15.84 26.99
N ILE A 94 9.34 15.89 27.35
CA ILE A 94 8.88 16.51 28.59
C ILE A 94 9.38 15.72 29.81
N GLU A 95 9.29 14.40 29.78
CA GLU A 95 9.83 13.53 30.84
C GLU A 95 11.35 13.72 31.01
N GLN A 96 12.09 13.76 29.90
CA GLN A 96 13.55 13.98 29.95
C GLN A 96 13.92 15.37 30.51
N THR A 97 13.13 16.39 30.22
CA THR A 97 13.38 17.76 30.71
C THR A 97 13.07 17.89 32.20
N LEU A 98 11.98 17.27 32.68
CA LEU A 98 11.59 17.31 34.10
C LEU A 98 12.55 16.55 35.03
N ILE A 99 13.19 15.48 34.54
CA ILE A 99 14.17 14.69 35.32
C ILE A 99 15.54 15.41 35.45
N LEU A 100 15.84 16.36 34.56
CA LEU A 100 17.09 17.15 34.59
C LEU A 100 17.01 18.39 35.50
N ASP A 101 15.81 18.78 35.94
CA ASP A 101 15.57 19.94 36.82
C ASP A 101 15.46 19.58 38.33
N GLU A 102 15.72 18.32 38.71
CA GLU A 102 15.95 17.86 40.11
C GLU A 102 17.44 17.67 40.42
#